data_AF-A0A2N0R059-F1
#
_entry.id   AF-A0A2N0R059-F1
#
_cell.length_a   1.000
_cell.length_b   1.000
_cell.length_c   1.000
_cell.angle_alpha   90.00
_cell.angle_beta   90.00
_cell.angle_gamma   90.00
#
_symmetry.space_group_name_H-M   'P 1'
#
loop_
_entity.id
_entity.type
_entity.pdbx_description
1 polymer ?
#
loop_
_entity_poly.entity_id
_entity_poly.type
_entity_poly.pdbx_seq_one_letter_code
_entity_poly.pdbx_strand_id
1 'polypeptide(L)'
;MFNLANSYYNGKGTGKNLEKAFHWYQKAAENGDEKAMLNLAICYENGEGTEKNYETAFYWYQKAAEKDYIKAMNNLADSYYYGKGTEKNLEKAFYWYQKAVENGDEVAMFNLATSYKNGEGTEKNLEKAFYLFQRAAENGEKYAMKDLAICYKNGEGTEKNLEKAFYWNQNAAENGCINAMLSLASNYYNGKGTEKNLEKAFHWFQKSAENGDEVAMFNLSNSYYNGEGTEKNLEKAFRWCQKAAEKDHIKAMLNLANWYYDGEGTEENLEKAFYWYQKAAEKDHIEAMFSLAICYYHGEGTEKNLEKAFYWYQKAAENGTEKNLVAAFYWYQKLAENGDEKAMNSLAI
;
A
#
# COMPACT_ATOMS: atom_id res chain seq x y z
N MET A 1 -26.56 26.98 -20.56
CA MET A 1 -25.10 27.26 -20.43
C MET A 1 -24.35 26.04 -19.94
N PHE A 2 -24.77 25.40 -18.84
CA PHE A 2 -24.17 24.16 -18.32
C PHE A 2 -23.99 23.03 -19.36
N ASN A 3 -25.03 22.67 -20.12
CA ASN A 3 -24.92 21.60 -21.13
C ASN A 3 -23.90 21.91 -22.25
N LEU A 4 -23.71 23.18 -22.59
CA LEU A 4 -22.71 23.61 -23.55
C LEU A 4 -21.30 23.45 -22.96
N ALA A 5 -21.12 23.79 -21.69
CA ALA A 5 -19.87 23.52 -20.96
C ALA A 5 -19.53 22.02 -20.96
N ASN A 6 -20.49 21.15 -20.63
CA ASN A 6 -20.32 19.69 -20.68
C ASN A 6 -19.96 19.19 -22.08
N SER A 7 -20.51 19.81 -23.13
CA SER A 7 -20.22 19.43 -24.52
C SER A 7 -18.77 19.73 -24.86
N TYR A 8 -18.25 20.91 -24.48
CA TYR A 8 -16.84 21.26 -24.63
C TYR A 8 -15.92 20.44 -23.73
N TYR A 9 -16.33 20.14 -22.49
CA TYR A 9 -15.54 19.37 -21.54
C TYR A 9 -15.31 17.94 -22.02
N ASN A 10 -16.37 17.30 -22.53
CA ASN A 10 -16.34 15.90 -22.98
C ASN A 10 -16.03 15.75 -24.48
N GLY A 11 -15.98 16.84 -25.25
CA GLY A 11 -15.86 16.78 -26.71
C GLY A 11 -17.07 16.14 -27.40
N LYS A 12 -18.27 16.24 -26.81
CA LYS A 12 -19.51 15.70 -27.39
C LYS A 12 -20.14 16.73 -28.32
N GLY A 13 -20.21 16.44 -29.62
CA GLY A 13 -20.77 17.35 -30.64
C GLY A 13 -19.94 18.61 -30.90
N THR A 14 -18.79 18.75 -30.23
CA THR A 14 -17.79 19.83 -30.39
C THR A 14 -16.40 19.23 -30.15
N GLY A 15 -15.32 19.89 -30.57
CA GLY A 15 -13.98 19.49 -30.14
C GLY A 15 -13.79 19.73 -28.64
N LYS A 16 -13.09 18.82 -27.94
CA LYS A 16 -12.77 19.00 -26.52
C LYS A 16 -12.01 20.31 -26.32
N ASN A 17 -12.49 21.18 -25.44
CA ASN A 17 -11.87 22.45 -25.14
C ASN A 17 -12.16 22.85 -23.68
N LEU A 18 -11.16 22.70 -22.81
CA LEU A 18 -11.33 22.92 -21.38
C LEU A 18 -11.49 24.40 -21.03
N GLU A 19 -10.81 25.32 -21.73
CA GLU A 19 -10.95 26.77 -21.50
C GLU A 19 -12.38 27.25 -21.81
N LYS A 20 -12.97 26.77 -22.92
CA LYS A 20 -14.37 27.08 -23.26
C LYS A 20 -15.34 26.41 -22.29
N ALA A 21 -15.06 25.18 -21.86
CA ALA A 21 -15.86 24.51 -20.83
C ALA A 21 -15.87 25.33 -19.53
N PHE A 22 -14.68 25.72 -19.06
CA PHE A 22 -14.47 26.57 -17.89
C PHE A 22 -15.25 27.88 -18.01
N HIS A 23 -15.10 28.61 -19.11
CA HIS A 23 -15.83 29.86 -19.36
C HIS A 23 -17.36 29.70 -19.27
N TRP A 24 -17.91 28.62 -19.84
CA TRP A 24 -19.35 28.37 -19.80
C TRP A 24 -19.84 27.84 -18.45
N TYR A 25 -19.01 27.08 -17.71
CA TYR A 25 -19.30 26.73 -16.32
C TYR A 25 -19.34 27.98 -15.46
N GLN A 26 -18.36 28.88 -15.61
CA GLN A 26 -18.31 30.15 -14.88
C GLN A 26 -19.59 30.96 -15.09
N LYS A 27 -19.98 31.21 -16.35
CA LYS A 27 -21.23 31.94 -16.64
C LYS A 27 -22.47 31.26 -16.08
N ALA A 28 -22.53 29.93 -16.09
CA ALA A 28 -23.68 29.20 -15.55
C ALA A 28 -23.72 29.28 -14.01
N ALA A 29 -22.56 29.12 -13.35
CA ALA A 29 -22.41 29.21 -11.90
C ALA A 29 -22.77 30.61 -11.38
N GLU A 30 -22.30 31.67 -12.07
CA GLU A 30 -22.64 33.07 -11.76
C GLU A 30 -24.16 33.34 -11.89
N ASN A 31 -24.86 32.60 -12.76
CA ASN A 31 -26.31 32.64 -12.88
C ASN A 31 -27.05 31.71 -11.91
N GLY A 32 -26.34 31.09 -10.96
CA GLY A 32 -26.95 30.30 -9.88
C GLY A 32 -27.08 28.80 -10.14
N ASP A 33 -26.57 28.26 -11.24
CA ASP A 33 -26.62 26.82 -11.57
C ASP A 33 -25.66 26.02 -10.67
N GLU A 34 -26.23 25.20 -9.78
CA GLU A 34 -25.50 24.40 -8.78
C GLU A 34 -24.57 23.35 -9.39
N LYS A 35 -24.98 22.74 -10.51
CA LYS A 35 -24.13 21.76 -11.21
C LYS A 35 -22.93 22.46 -11.83
N ALA A 36 -23.12 23.66 -12.36
CA ALA A 36 -22.04 24.47 -12.87
C ALA A 36 -21.10 24.95 -11.76
N MET A 37 -21.63 25.32 -10.58
CA MET A 37 -20.80 25.67 -9.42
C MET A 37 -19.89 24.50 -9.01
N LEU A 38 -20.42 23.28 -8.92
CA LEU A 38 -19.60 22.09 -8.64
C LEU A 38 -18.51 21.90 -9.70
N ASN A 39 -18.87 21.93 -10.99
CA ASN A 39 -17.90 21.67 -12.06
C ASN A 39 -16.86 22.78 -12.19
N LEU A 40 -17.24 24.03 -11.91
CA LEU A 40 -16.32 25.16 -11.84
C LEU A 40 -15.32 24.98 -10.69
N ALA A 41 -15.79 24.54 -9.52
CA ALA A 41 -14.92 24.23 -8.39
C ALA A 41 -13.92 23.11 -8.73
N ILE A 42 -14.37 22.04 -9.39
CA ILE A 42 -13.50 20.96 -9.88
C ILE A 42 -12.46 21.49 -10.89
N CYS A 43 -12.87 22.37 -11.80
CA CYS A 43 -11.94 22.98 -12.76
C CYS A 43 -10.82 23.74 -12.03
N TYR A 44 -11.15 24.53 -11.02
CA TYR A 44 -10.16 25.22 -10.18
C TYR A 44 -9.32 24.25 -9.33
N GLU A 45 -9.89 23.17 -8.82
CA GLU A 45 -9.14 22.19 -8.02
C GLU A 45 -8.08 21.45 -8.86
N ASN A 46 -8.42 21.12 -10.11
CA ASN A 46 -7.58 20.34 -11.01
C ASN A 46 -6.73 21.20 -11.96
N GLY A 47 -7.02 22.49 -12.11
CA GLY A 47 -6.41 23.36 -13.13
C GLY A 47 -6.89 23.04 -14.55
N GLU A 48 -8.17 22.68 -14.71
CA GLU A 48 -8.74 22.29 -16.00
C GLU A 48 -9.33 23.52 -16.70
N GLY A 49 -8.66 23.98 -17.76
CA GLY A 49 -9.08 25.17 -18.51
C GLY A 49 -8.85 26.49 -17.78
N THR A 50 -8.16 26.45 -16.63
CA THR A 50 -7.75 27.58 -15.79
C THR A 50 -6.53 27.20 -14.95
N GLU A 51 -5.94 28.16 -14.23
CA GLU A 51 -4.93 27.87 -13.23
C GLU A 51 -5.54 27.24 -11.98
N LYS A 52 -4.80 26.32 -11.36
CA LYS A 52 -5.22 25.65 -10.15
C LYS A 52 -5.34 26.63 -8.98
N ASN A 53 -6.50 26.66 -8.33
CA ASN A 53 -6.79 27.57 -7.23
C ASN A 53 -7.72 26.93 -6.20
N TYR A 54 -7.16 26.42 -5.11
CA TYR A 54 -7.95 25.73 -4.08
C TYR A 54 -8.91 26.64 -3.32
N GLU A 55 -8.55 27.91 -3.07
CA GLU A 55 -9.41 28.86 -2.36
C GLU A 55 -10.69 29.16 -3.17
N THR A 56 -10.54 29.30 -4.48
CA THR A 56 -11.66 29.53 -5.39
C THR A 56 -12.49 28.26 -5.58
N ALA A 57 -11.85 27.09 -5.63
CA ALA A 57 -12.56 25.80 -5.62
C ALA A 57 -13.41 25.66 -4.35
N PHE A 58 -12.82 25.91 -3.17
CA PHE A 58 -13.50 25.89 -1.89
C PHE A 58 -14.71 26.85 -1.87
N TYR A 59 -14.53 28.09 -2.32
CA TYR A 59 -15.62 29.06 -2.41
C TYR A 59 -16.81 28.54 -3.23
N TRP A 60 -16.57 27.93 -4.39
CA TRP A 60 -17.64 27.40 -5.24
C TRP A 60 -18.25 26.11 -4.72
N TYR A 61 -17.47 25.22 -4.10
CA TYR A 61 -18.01 24.07 -3.37
C TYR A 61 -18.93 24.53 -2.23
N GLN A 62 -18.52 25.54 -1.47
CA GLN A 62 -19.33 26.12 -0.41
C GLN A 62 -20.65 26.70 -0.95
N LYS A 63 -20.60 27.50 -2.02
CA LYS A 63 -21.81 28.08 -2.64
C LYS A 63 -22.79 27.02 -3.14
N ALA A 64 -22.29 25.93 -3.71
CA ALA A 64 -23.13 24.82 -4.15
C ALA A 64 -23.72 24.03 -2.96
N ALA A 65 -22.91 23.74 -1.93
CA ALA A 65 -23.34 23.02 -0.74
C ALA A 65 -24.36 23.81 0.10
N GLU A 66 -24.26 25.14 0.15
CA GLU A 66 -25.23 26.05 0.78
C GLU A 66 -26.59 26.05 0.09
N LYS A 67 -26.65 25.61 -1.18
CA LYS A 67 -27.89 25.38 -1.95
C LYS A 67 -28.38 23.93 -1.87
N ASP A 68 -27.87 23.18 -0.91
CA ASP A 68 -28.16 21.76 -0.69
C ASP A 68 -27.78 20.83 -1.86
N TYR A 69 -26.82 21.23 -2.69
CA TYR A 69 -26.31 20.36 -3.74
C TYR A 69 -25.40 19.27 -3.15
N ILE A 70 -25.98 18.08 -3.02
CA ILE A 70 -25.44 16.88 -2.36
C ILE A 70 -23.94 16.65 -2.66
N LYS A 71 -23.57 16.54 -3.94
CA LYS A 71 -22.18 16.23 -4.34
C LYS A 71 -21.16 17.30 -3.92
N ALA A 72 -21.60 18.56 -3.82
CA ALA A 72 -20.72 19.63 -3.34
C ALA A 72 -20.50 19.58 -1.83
N MET A 73 -21.45 19.04 -1.06
CA MET A 73 -21.28 18.85 0.39
C MET A 73 -20.12 17.92 0.70
N ASN A 74 -20.00 16.79 -0.02
CA ASN A 74 -18.88 15.86 0.16
C ASN A 74 -17.53 16.52 -0.19
N ASN A 75 -17.45 17.26 -1.30
CA ASN A 75 -16.20 17.94 -1.69
C ASN A 75 -15.84 19.10 -0.75
N LEU A 76 -16.84 19.78 -0.19
CA LEU A 76 -16.63 20.79 0.84
C LEU A 76 -16.10 20.15 2.13
N ALA A 77 -16.65 19.00 2.52
CA ALA A 77 -16.17 18.23 3.65
C ALA A 77 -14.70 17.79 3.45
N ASP A 78 -14.35 17.26 2.26
CA ASP A 78 -12.97 16.93 1.90
C ASP A 78 -12.05 18.16 1.98
N SER A 79 -12.53 19.33 1.55
CA SER A 79 -11.76 20.57 1.61
C SER A 79 -11.42 20.96 3.05
N TYR A 80 -12.37 20.84 3.98
CA TYR A 80 -12.11 21.01 5.41
C TYR A 80 -11.25 19.90 6.01
N TYR A 81 -11.42 18.65 5.57
CA TYR A 81 -10.69 17.50 6.09
C TYR A 81 -9.18 17.59 5.79
N TYR A 82 -8.84 17.96 4.55
CA TYR A 82 -7.46 18.08 4.08
C TYR A 82 -6.89 19.50 4.22
N GLY A 83 -7.71 20.51 4.53
CA GLY A 83 -7.28 21.91 4.53
C GLY A 83 -7.00 22.46 3.12
N LYS A 84 -7.77 22.02 2.11
CA LYS A 84 -7.62 22.49 0.72
C LYS A 84 -8.40 23.79 0.54
N GLY A 85 -7.70 24.90 0.34
CA GLY A 85 -8.32 26.21 0.08
C GLY A 85 -9.00 26.84 1.30
N THR A 86 -8.84 26.23 2.47
CA THR A 86 -9.32 26.69 3.77
C THR A 86 -8.42 26.08 4.85
N GLU A 87 -8.48 26.60 6.08
CA GLU A 87 -7.89 25.93 7.25
C GLU A 87 -8.53 24.55 7.49
N LYS A 88 -7.70 23.57 7.83
CA LYS A 88 -8.15 22.21 8.19
C LYS A 88 -9.07 22.27 9.42
N ASN A 89 -10.26 21.69 9.31
CA ASN A 89 -11.23 21.66 10.40
C ASN A 89 -12.04 20.36 10.36
N LEU A 90 -11.73 19.42 11.25
CA LEU A 90 -12.36 18.10 11.26
C LEU A 90 -13.82 18.14 11.71
N GLU A 91 -14.21 19.04 12.61
CA GLU A 91 -15.61 19.19 13.04
C GLU A 91 -16.51 19.66 11.90
N LYS A 92 -16.04 20.65 11.11
CA LYS A 92 -16.75 21.09 9.90
C LYS A 92 -16.77 20.01 8.82
N ALA A 93 -15.67 19.28 8.64
CA ALA A 93 -15.64 18.15 7.71
C ALA A 93 -16.70 17.10 8.10
N PHE A 94 -16.72 16.70 9.37
CA PHE A 94 -17.71 15.78 9.92
C PHE A 94 -19.14 16.28 9.70
N TYR A 95 -19.41 17.55 10.04
CA TYR A 95 -20.73 18.17 9.83
C TYR A 95 -21.19 18.07 8.37
N TRP A 96 -20.30 18.40 7.41
CA TRP A 96 -20.66 18.36 5.99
C TRP A 96 -20.77 16.94 5.43
N TYR A 97 -19.94 15.98 5.87
CA TYR A 97 -20.15 14.57 5.52
C TYR A 97 -21.48 14.05 6.05
N GLN A 98 -21.82 14.37 7.29
CA GLN A 98 -23.11 14.00 7.88
C GLN A 98 -24.28 14.58 7.08
N LYS A 99 -24.23 15.88 6.78
CA LYS A 99 -25.26 16.54 5.97
C LYS A 99 -25.37 15.93 4.56
N ALA A 100 -24.25 15.57 3.94
CA ALA A 100 -24.24 14.89 2.64
C ALA A 100 -24.97 13.54 2.70
N VAL A 101 -24.65 12.69 3.70
CA VAL A 101 -25.29 11.38 3.89
C VAL A 101 -26.79 11.52 4.19
N GLU A 102 -27.19 12.49 5.02
CA GLU A 102 -28.59 12.77 5.33
C GLU A 102 -29.39 13.19 4.08
N ASN A 103 -28.74 13.83 3.10
CA ASN A 103 -29.34 14.18 1.81
C ASN A 103 -29.14 13.10 0.73
N GLY A 104 -28.64 11.91 1.07
CA GLY A 104 -28.55 10.77 0.15
C GLY A 104 -27.24 10.66 -0.63
N ASP A 105 -26.16 11.31 -0.19
CA ASP A 105 -24.83 11.06 -0.76
C ASP A 105 -24.29 9.70 -0.28
N GLU A 106 -24.34 8.71 -1.16
CA GLU A 106 -23.81 7.37 -0.90
C GLU A 106 -22.27 7.35 -0.84
N VAL A 107 -21.60 8.28 -1.51
CA VAL A 107 -20.13 8.36 -1.52
C VAL A 107 -19.63 8.89 -0.18
N ALA A 108 -20.34 9.85 0.42
CA ALA A 108 -20.00 10.42 1.71
C ALA A 108 -20.12 9.43 2.88
N MET A 109 -20.85 8.31 2.71
CA MET A 109 -21.04 7.31 3.77
C MET A 109 -19.71 6.70 4.23
N PHE A 110 -18.78 6.42 3.32
CA PHE A 110 -17.46 5.89 3.65
C PHE A 110 -16.63 6.89 4.48
N ASN A 111 -16.66 8.17 4.08
CA ASN A 111 -15.94 9.22 4.78
C ASN A 111 -16.51 9.44 6.19
N LEU A 112 -17.84 9.51 6.32
CA LEU A 112 -18.51 9.65 7.61
C LEU A 112 -18.24 8.44 8.53
N ALA A 113 -18.25 7.22 7.97
CA ALA A 113 -17.91 6.00 8.71
C ALA A 113 -16.48 6.07 9.26
N THR A 114 -15.53 6.54 8.43
CA THR A 114 -14.12 6.71 8.82
C THR A 114 -13.99 7.75 9.94
N SER A 115 -14.70 8.88 9.86
CA SER A 115 -14.72 9.89 10.92
C SER A 115 -15.22 9.31 12.25
N TYR A 116 -16.30 8.53 12.24
CA TYR A 116 -16.77 7.84 13.45
C TYR A 116 -15.80 6.77 13.97
N LYS A 117 -15.14 6.02 13.08
CA LYS A 117 -14.16 4.98 13.46
C LYS A 117 -12.95 5.58 14.18
N ASN A 118 -12.47 6.72 13.69
CA ASN A 118 -11.27 7.38 14.20
C ASN A 118 -11.56 8.42 15.29
N GLY A 119 -12.81 8.87 15.43
CA GLY A 119 -13.15 10.01 16.30
C GLY A 119 -12.68 11.35 15.73
N GLU A 120 -12.74 11.50 14.40
CA GLU A 120 -12.29 12.72 13.71
C GLU A 120 -13.47 13.69 13.58
N GLY A 121 -13.40 14.83 14.29
CA GLY A 121 -14.47 15.84 14.28
C GLY A 121 -15.73 15.44 15.06
N THR A 122 -15.72 14.27 15.71
CA THR A 122 -16.79 13.73 16.56
C THR A 122 -16.19 12.77 17.59
N GLU A 123 -16.96 12.36 18.59
CA GLU A 123 -16.59 11.22 19.43
C GLU A 123 -16.53 9.91 18.61
N LYS A 124 -15.55 9.07 18.94
CA LYS A 124 -15.38 7.75 18.33
C LYS A 124 -16.61 6.87 18.60
N ASN A 125 -17.20 6.31 17.54
CA ASN A 125 -18.35 5.43 17.63
C ASN A 125 -18.25 4.29 16.61
N LEU A 126 -17.80 3.12 17.06
CA LEU A 126 -17.57 1.97 16.19
C LEU A 126 -18.87 1.35 15.65
N GLU A 127 -19.97 1.41 16.40
CA GLU A 127 -21.27 0.89 15.95
C GLU A 127 -21.84 1.70 14.79
N LYS A 128 -21.79 3.04 14.88
CA LYS A 128 -22.18 3.93 13.77
C LYS A 128 -21.25 3.77 12.57
N ALA A 129 -19.94 3.65 12.81
CA ALA A 129 -18.97 3.40 11.75
C ALA A 129 -19.28 2.09 11.03
N PHE A 130 -19.51 1.01 11.77
CA PHE A 130 -19.89 -0.30 11.22
C PHE A 130 -21.16 -0.21 10.37
N TYR A 131 -22.21 0.43 10.88
CA TYR A 131 -23.48 0.61 10.16
C TYR A 131 -23.29 1.37 8.83
N LEU A 132 -22.50 2.44 8.83
CA LEU A 132 -22.23 3.23 7.62
C LEU A 132 -21.32 2.50 6.63
N PHE A 133 -20.29 1.80 7.11
CA PHE A 133 -19.47 0.93 6.25
C PHE A 133 -20.31 -0.17 5.62
N GLN A 134 -21.25 -0.77 6.36
CA GLN A 134 -22.15 -1.78 5.83
C GLN A 134 -22.97 -1.23 4.67
N ARG A 135 -23.61 -0.06 4.85
CA ARG A 135 -24.41 0.57 3.78
C ARG A 135 -23.57 0.97 2.57
N ALA A 136 -22.39 1.55 2.79
CA ALA A 136 -21.49 1.93 1.72
C ALA A 136 -20.99 0.71 0.93
N ALA A 137 -20.68 -0.40 1.62
CA ALA A 137 -20.28 -1.66 1.02
C ALA A 137 -21.41 -2.31 0.19
N GLU A 138 -22.65 -2.28 0.71
CA GLU A 138 -23.83 -2.75 -0.02
C GLU A 138 -24.11 -1.94 -1.29
N ASN A 139 -23.70 -0.65 -1.32
CA ASN A 139 -23.74 0.23 -2.48
C ASN A 139 -22.54 0.08 -3.44
N GLY A 140 -21.63 -0.88 -3.21
CA GLY A 140 -20.52 -1.15 -4.11
C GLY A 140 -19.22 -0.39 -3.79
N GLU A 141 -19.16 0.35 -2.69
CA GLU A 141 -17.93 1.08 -2.31
C GLU A 141 -16.87 0.09 -1.79
N LYS A 142 -15.80 -0.08 -2.56
CA LYS A 142 -14.80 -1.15 -2.35
C LYS A 142 -13.92 -0.93 -1.11
N TYR A 143 -13.69 0.31 -0.69
CA TYR A 143 -12.93 0.59 0.52
C TYR A 143 -13.78 0.33 1.77
N ALA A 144 -15.08 0.61 1.72
CA ALA A 144 -16.06 0.25 2.73
C ALA A 144 -16.20 -1.26 2.86
N MET A 145 -16.24 -2.02 1.76
CA MET A 145 -16.18 -3.49 1.82
C MET A 145 -14.94 -3.99 2.57
N LYS A 146 -13.76 -3.41 2.29
CA LYS A 146 -12.51 -3.73 2.96
C LYS A 146 -12.55 -3.38 4.45
N ASP A 147 -13.06 -2.21 4.82
CA ASP A 147 -13.15 -1.78 6.22
C ASP A 147 -14.24 -2.55 7.00
N LEU A 148 -15.35 -2.91 6.36
CA LEU A 148 -16.37 -3.79 6.93
C LEU A 148 -15.82 -5.19 7.20
N ALA A 149 -14.96 -5.72 6.31
CA ALA A 149 -14.26 -6.97 6.55
C ALA A 149 -13.35 -6.90 7.79
N ILE A 150 -12.67 -5.76 8.00
CA ILE A 150 -11.86 -5.51 9.19
C ILE A 150 -12.74 -5.45 10.44
N CYS A 151 -13.89 -4.78 10.38
CA CYS A 151 -14.84 -4.72 11.48
C CYS A 151 -15.27 -6.12 11.93
N TYR A 152 -15.66 -6.99 10.99
CA TYR A 152 -15.99 -8.37 11.31
C TYR A 152 -14.80 -9.20 11.81
N LYS A 153 -13.59 -8.97 11.28
CA LYS A 153 -12.40 -9.70 11.70
C LYS A 153 -12.02 -9.40 13.16
N ASN A 154 -12.18 -8.14 13.57
CA ASN A 154 -11.75 -7.64 14.88
C ASN A 154 -12.89 -7.56 15.90
N GLY A 155 -14.15 -7.60 15.45
CA GLY A 155 -15.32 -7.31 16.30
C GLY A 155 -15.47 -5.80 16.59
N GLU A 156 -15.14 -4.93 15.63
CA GLU A 156 -15.27 -3.47 15.79
C GLU A 156 -16.70 -3.04 15.43
N GLY A 157 -17.48 -2.61 16.42
CA GLY A 157 -18.87 -2.18 16.21
C GLY A 157 -19.85 -3.33 15.90
N THR A 158 -19.38 -4.57 15.97
CA THR A 158 -20.15 -5.80 15.73
C THR A 158 -19.46 -6.99 16.39
N GLU A 159 -20.07 -8.17 16.37
CA GLU A 159 -19.43 -9.40 16.83
C GLU A 159 -18.39 -9.91 15.83
N LYS A 160 -17.30 -10.50 16.35
CA LYS A 160 -16.26 -11.08 15.52
C LYS A 160 -16.81 -12.24 14.68
N ASN A 161 -16.63 -12.17 13.37
CA ASN A 161 -17.07 -13.21 12.43
C ASN A 161 -16.08 -13.32 11.25
N LEU A 162 -15.27 -14.38 11.24
CA LEU A 162 -14.24 -14.56 10.21
C LEU A 162 -14.83 -14.90 8.84
N GLU A 163 -15.98 -15.56 8.77
CA GLU A 163 -16.65 -15.91 7.50
C GLU A 163 -17.19 -14.66 6.80
N LYS A 164 -17.84 -13.76 7.55
CA LYS A 164 -18.28 -12.46 7.03
C LYS A 164 -17.11 -11.56 6.68
N ALA A 165 -16.04 -11.57 7.49
CA ALA A 165 -14.81 -10.86 7.17
C ALA A 165 -14.22 -11.35 5.83
N PHE A 166 -14.17 -12.67 5.65
CA PHE A 166 -13.73 -13.28 4.40
C PHE A 166 -14.61 -12.86 3.22
N TYR A 167 -15.94 -12.97 3.36
CA TYR A 167 -16.91 -12.60 2.33
C TYR A 167 -16.74 -11.16 1.84
N TRP A 168 -16.67 -10.20 2.76
CA TRP A 168 -16.53 -8.79 2.38
C TRP A 168 -15.15 -8.45 1.82
N ASN A 169 -14.09 -9.10 2.32
CA ASN A 169 -12.76 -8.95 1.74
C ASN A 169 -12.69 -9.54 0.32
N GLN A 170 -13.39 -10.64 0.07
CA GLN A 170 -13.52 -11.23 -1.26
C GLN A 170 -14.21 -10.26 -2.23
N ASN A 171 -15.37 -9.72 -1.85
CA ASN A 171 -16.08 -8.72 -2.64
C ASN A 171 -15.23 -7.48 -2.91
N ALA A 172 -14.48 -6.98 -1.91
CA ALA A 172 -13.57 -5.84 -2.07
C ALA A 172 -12.48 -6.12 -3.13
N ALA A 173 -11.84 -7.29 -3.06
CA ALA A 173 -10.79 -7.69 -4.00
C ALA A 173 -11.33 -7.88 -5.42
N GLU A 174 -12.51 -8.48 -5.57
CA GLU A 174 -13.21 -8.65 -6.85
C GLU A 174 -13.62 -7.31 -7.48
N ASN A 175 -13.92 -6.30 -6.66
CA ASN A 175 -14.16 -4.90 -7.08
C ASN A 175 -12.87 -4.07 -7.23
N GLY A 176 -11.70 -4.70 -7.31
CA GLY A 176 -10.43 -4.02 -7.61
C GLY A 176 -9.87 -3.21 -6.44
N CYS A 177 -10.16 -3.58 -5.19
CA CYS A 177 -9.44 -3.08 -4.03
C CYS A 177 -8.11 -3.84 -3.90
N ILE A 178 -7.00 -3.20 -4.31
CA ILE A 178 -5.66 -3.81 -4.34
C ILE A 178 -5.27 -4.34 -2.95
N ASN A 179 -5.51 -3.55 -1.90
CA ASN A 179 -5.19 -3.91 -0.51
C ASN A 179 -5.96 -5.17 -0.02
N ALA A 180 -7.11 -5.48 -0.62
CA ALA A 180 -7.90 -6.67 -0.28
C ALA A 180 -7.36 -7.94 -0.94
N MET A 181 -6.66 -7.84 -2.08
CA MET A 181 -6.19 -8.98 -2.87
C MET A 181 -5.16 -9.82 -2.10
N LEU A 182 -4.12 -9.20 -1.54
CA LEU A 182 -3.11 -9.89 -0.73
C LEU A 182 -3.74 -10.56 0.51
N SER A 183 -4.66 -9.84 1.16
CA SER A 183 -5.39 -10.36 2.33
C SER A 183 -6.25 -11.57 1.98
N LEU A 184 -6.89 -11.55 0.81
CA LEU A 184 -7.70 -12.65 0.31
C LEU A 184 -6.85 -13.88 -0.03
N ALA A 185 -5.72 -13.67 -0.71
CA ALA A 185 -4.74 -14.73 -0.98
C ALA A 185 -4.27 -15.38 0.32
N SER A 186 -3.94 -14.57 1.32
CA SER A 186 -3.52 -15.04 2.65
C SER A 186 -4.63 -15.80 3.39
N ASN A 187 -5.89 -15.38 3.25
CA ASN A 187 -7.01 -16.08 3.85
C ASN A 187 -7.22 -17.47 3.22
N TYR A 188 -7.16 -17.58 1.89
CA TYR A 188 -7.19 -18.88 1.22
C TYR A 188 -5.97 -19.75 1.55
N TYR A 189 -4.78 -19.17 1.64
CA TYR A 189 -3.56 -19.91 1.96
C TYR A 189 -3.61 -20.54 3.37
N ASN A 190 -4.20 -19.81 4.33
CA ASN A 190 -4.27 -20.23 5.73
C ASN A 190 -5.61 -20.86 6.14
N GLY A 191 -6.64 -20.85 5.27
CA GLY A 191 -8.00 -21.26 5.63
C GLY A 191 -8.65 -20.35 6.69
N LYS A 192 -8.43 -19.03 6.61
CA LYS A 192 -9.01 -18.07 7.57
C LYS A 192 -10.35 -17.53 7.07
N GLY A 193 -11.43 -17.90 7.76
CA GLY A 193 -12.79 -17.52 7.39
C GLY A 193 -13.33 -18.25 6.15
N THR A 194 -12.57 -19.21 5.63
CA THR A 194 -12.91 -20.08 4.50
C THR A 194 -12.06 -21.35 4.59
N GLU A 195 -12.33 -22.34 3.76
CA GLU A 195 -11.46 -23.53 3.63
C GLU A 195 -10.12 -23.17 2.97
N LYS A 196 -9.04 -23.82 3.42
CA LYS A 196 -7.72 -23.65 2.82
C LYS A 196 -7.75 -24.07 1.35
N ASN A 197 -7.32 -23.19 0.45
CA ASN A 197 -7.27 -23.44 -0.98
C ASN A 197 -6.04 -22.79 -1.61
N LEU A 198 -5.01 -23.57 -1.91
CA LEU A 198 -3.74 -23.06 -2.41
C LEU A 198 -3.84 -22.53 -3.86
N GLU A 199 -4.67 -23.13 -4.71
CA GLU A 199 -4.86 -22.67 -6.10
C GLU A 199 -5.50 -21.27 -6.13
N LYS A 200 -6.53 -21.03 -5.31
CA LYS A 200 -7.14 -19.70 -5.18
C LYS A 200 -6.19 -18.72 -4.51
N ALA A 201 -5.40 -19.15 -3.52
CA ALA A 201 -4.37 -18.31 -2.93
C ALA A 201 -3.35 -17.85 -3.97
N PHE A 202 -2.84 -18.79 -4.78
CA PHE A 202 -1.93 -18.53 -5.88
C PHE A 202 -2.51 -17.52 -6.89
N HIS A 203 -3.75 -17.73 -7.32
CA HIS A 203 -4.44 -16.81 -8.24
C HIS A 203 -4.53 -15.37 -7.70
N TRP A 204 -4.86 -15.21 -6.41
CA TRP A 204 -4.95 -13.89 -5.80
C TRP A 204 -3.59 -13.27 -5.49
N PHE A 205 -2.57 -14.07 -5.13
CA PHE A 205 -1.19 -13.58 -5.06
C PHE A 205 -0.73 -13.07 -6.42
N GLN A 206 -1.04 -13.78 -7.51
CA GLN A 206 -0.73 -13.35 -8.86
C GLN A 206 -1.38 -12.00 -9.20
N LYS A 207 -2.70 -11.86 -9.00
CA LYS A 207 -3.39 -10.58 -9.24
C LYS A 207 -2.81 -9.43 -8.41
N SER A 208 -2.50 -9.67 -7.15
CA SER A 208 -1.93 -8.65 -6.26
C SER A 208 -0.51 -8.26 -6.69
N ALA A 209 0.31 -9.23 -7.08
CA ALA A 209 1.67 -9.01 -7.58
C ALA A 209 1.67 -8.25 -8.91
N GLU A 210 0.74 -8.54 -9.81
CA GLU A 210 0.55 -7.81 -11.07
C GLU A 210 0.11 -6.35 -10.86
N ASN A 211 -0.58 -6.05 -9.75
CA ASN A 211 -0.88 -4.69 -9.30
C ASN A 211 0.26 -4.02 -8.53
N GLY A 212 1.42 -4.67 -8.41
CA GLY A 212 2.62 -4.08 -7.86
C GLY A 212 2.86 -4.33 -6.36
N ASP A 213 2.07 -5.18 -5.69
CA ASP A 213 2.30 -5.49 -4.27
C ASP A 213 3.54 -6.39 -4.09
N GLU A 214 4.56 -5.89 -3.39
CA GLU A 214 5.86 -6.54 -3.22
C GLU A 214 5.79 -7.80 -2.35
N VAL A 215 4.90 -7.83 -1.36
CA VAL A 215 4.69 -9.00 -0.48
C VAL A 215 4.01 -10.11 -1.28
N ALA A 216 3.05 -9.77 -2.14
CA ALA A 216 2.42 -10.71 -3.07
C ALA A 216 3.43 -11.25 -4.09
N MET A 217 4.33 -10.43 -4.62
CA MET A 217 5.41 -10.89 -5.51
C MET A 217 6.29 -11.93 -4.82
N PHE A 218 6.69 -11.68 -3.57
CA PHE A 218 7.49 -12.64 -2.79
C PHE A 218 6.73 -13.94 -2.50
N ASN A 219 5.46 -13.86 -2.10
CA ASN A 219 4.64 -15.04 -1.85
C ASN A 219 4.40 -15.85 -3.14
N LEU A 220 4.16 -15.17 -4.26
CA LEU A 220 4.02 -15.82 -5.57
C LEU A 220 5.31 -16.53 -6.00
N SER A 221 6.47 -15.92 -5.74
CA SER A 221 7.76 -16.56 -5.91
C SER A 221 7.86 -17.85 -5.09
N ASN A 222 7.52 -17.80 -3.80
CA ASN A 222 7.54 -18.99 -2.93
C ASN A 222 6.56 -20.06 -3.41
N SER A 223 5.37 -19.69 -3.89
CA SER A 223 4.42 -20.63 -4.45
C SER A 223 4.98 -21.36 -5.68
N TYR A 224 5.65 -20.65 -6.59
CA TYR A 224 6.35 -21.30 -7.72
C TYR A 224 7.54 -22.15 -7.26
N TYR A 225 8.29 -21.72 -6.25
CA TYR A 225 9.45 -22.46 -5.75
C TYR A 225 9.04 -23.80 -5.12
N ASN A 226 7.95 -23.80 -4.35
CA ASN A 226 7.44 -24.99 -3.65
C ASN A 226 6.43 -25.81 -4.49
N GLY A 227 5.86 -25.25 -5.55
CA GLY A 227 4.73 -25.86 -6.26
C GLY A 227 3.42 -25.81 -5.46
N GLU A 228 3.21 -24.72 -4.71
CA GLU A 228 2.01 -24.54 -3.88
C GLU A 228 0.91 -23.85 -4.68
N GLY A 229 -0.18 -24.58 -4.96
CA GLY A 229 -1.31 -24.05 -5.74
C GLY A 229 -1.00 -23.86 -7.23
N THR A 230 0.17 -24.31 -7.67
CA THR A 230 0.65 -24.27 -9.06
C THR A 230 1.74 -25.33 -9.25
N GLU A 231 2.19 -25.55 -10.48
CA GLU A 231 3.35 -26.41 -10.74
C GLU A 231 4.66 -25.72 -10.32
N LYS A 232 5.58 -26.50 -9.72
CA LYS A 232 6.90 -26.01 -9.33
C LYS A 232 7.66 -25.47 -10.55
N ASN A 233 8.14 -24.23 -10.47
CA ASN A 233 8.87 -23.57 -11.54
C ASN A 233 9.91 -22.59 -10.98
N LEU A 234 11.17 -23.01 -10.92
CA LEU A 234 12.26 -22.23 -10.32
C LEU A 234 12.57 -20.95 -11.10
N GLU A 235 12.47 -20.95 -12.43
CA GLU A 235 12.72 -19.76 -13.25
C GLU A 235 11.66 -18.67 -12.99
N LYS A 236 10.38 -19.05 -12.89
CA LYS A 236 9.30 -18.11 -12.54
C LYS A 236 9.42 -17.63 -11.09
N ALA A 237 9.79 -18.52 -10.16
CA ALA A 237 10.05 -18.15 -8.78
C ALA A 237 11.13 -17.07 -8.73
N PHE A 238 12.27 -17.33 -9.37
CA PHE A 238 13.39 -16.40 -9.49
C PHE A 238 12.96 -15.03 -10.02
N ARG A 239 12.27 -14.98 -11.16
CA ARG A 239 11.81 -13.71 -11.76
C ARG A 239 10.89 -12.90 -10.85
N TRP A 240 9.99 -13.55 -10.10
CA TRP A 240 9.11 -12.84 -9.16
C TRP A 240 9.84 -12.39 -7.88
N CYS A 241 10.78 -13.20 -7.38
CA CYS A 241 11.64 -12.83 -6.27
C CYS A 241 12.50 -11.62 -6.62
N GLN A 242 13.05 -11.59 -7.84
CA GLN A 242 13.78 -10.44 -8.36
C GLN A 242 12.94 -9.17 -8.34
N LYS A 243 11.71 -9.21 -8.88
CA LYS A 243 10.79 -8.06 -8.85
C LYS A 243 10.48 -7.58 -7.42
N ALA A 244 10.30 -8.50 -6.48
CA ALA A 244 10.08 -8.16 -5.07
C ALA A 244 11.33 -7.51 -4.45
N ALA A 245 12.52 -8.05 -4.72
CA ALA A 245 13.79 -7.51 -4.24
C ALA A 245 14.09 -6.11 -4.82
N GLU A 246 13.78 -5.88 -6.10
CA GLU A 246 13.86 -4.56 -6.75
C GLU A 246 12.90 -3.53 -6.12
N LYS A 247 11.86 -3.98 -5.43
CA LYS A 247 10.95 -3.17 -4.60
C LYS A 247 11.31 -3.15 -3.11
N ASP A 248 12.58 -3.38 -2.79
CA ASP A 248 13.10 -3.33 -1.43
C ASP A 248 12.57 -4.41 -0.46
N HIS A 249 11.94 -5.49 -0.96
CA HIS A 249 11.49 -6.59 -0.10
C HIS A 249 12.67 -7.40 0.43
N ILE A 250 13.00 -7.21 1.71
CA ILE A 250 14.25 -7.69 2.34
C ILE A 250 14.42 -9.21 2.24
N LYS A 251 13.37 -10.00 2.55
CA LYS A 251 13.45 -11.47 2.43
C LYS A 251 13.60 -11.94 0.99
N ALA A 252 13.11 -11.16 0.03
CA ALA A 252 13.30 -11.47 -1.38
C ALA A 252 14.75 -11.21 -1.81
N MET A 253 15.37 -10.13 -1.32
CA MET A 253 16.79 -9.86 -1.55
C MET A 253 17.67 -11.01 -1.05
N LEU A 254 17.42 -11.51 0.17
CA LEU A 254 18.16 -12.65 0.72
C LEU A 254 17.97 -13.91 -0.14
N ASN A 255 16.73 -14.27 -0.45
CA ASN A 255 16.45 -15.46 -1.26
C ASN A 255 17.07 -15.35 -2.65
N LEU A 256 17.01 -14.17 -3.27
CA LEU A 256 17.63 -13.90 -4.56
C LEU A 256 19.15 -14.02 -4.49
N ALA A 257 19.76 -13.55 -3.41
CA ALA A 257 21.20 -13.71 -3.18
C ALA A 257 21.59 -15.19 -3.08
N ASN A 258 20.87 -15.97 -2.27
CA ASN A 258 21.08 -17.42 -2.15
C ASN A 258 20.90 -18.12 -3.51
N TRP A 259 19.88 -17.76 -4.27
CA TRP A 259 19.64 -18.38 -5.59
C TRP A 259 20.69 -18.04 -6.63
N TYR A 260 21.26 -16.82 -6.59
CA TYR A 260 22.45 -16.53 -7.38
C TYR A 260 23.68 -17.28 -6.88
N TYR A 261 23.81 -17.48 -5.57
CA TYR A 261 24.95 -18.20 -4.99
C TYR A 261 24.93 -19.69 -5.37
N ASP A 262 23.76 -20.33 -5.37
CA ASP A 262 23.60 -21.77 -5.65
C ASP A 262 23.27 -22.07 -7.13
N GLY A 263 22.98 -21.06 -7.94
CA GLY A 263 22.49 -21.25 -9.32
C GLY A 263 21.09 -21.86 -9.37
N GLU A 264 20.22 -21.51 -8.43
CA GLU A 264 18.85 -22.03 -8.37
C GLU A 264 17.88 -21.17 -9.19
N GLY A 265 17.31 -21.75 -10.26
CA GLY A 265 16.38 -21.04 -11.14
C GLY A 265 17.03 -19.97 -12.02
N THR A 266 18.34 -19.82 -11.93
CA THR A 266 19.23 -18.95 -12.72
C THR A 266 20.61 -19.60 -12.84
N GLU A 267 21.52 -19.04 -13.62
CA GLU A 267 22.94 -19.37 -13.54
C GLU A 267 23.57 -18.82 -12.25
N GLU A 268 24.53 -19.56 -11.70
CA GLU A 268 25.36 -19.13 -10.57
C GLU A 268 26.05 -17.80 -10.87
N ASN A 269 26.00 -16.86 -9.92
CA ASN A 269 26.65 -15.57 -10.03
C ASN A 269 26.98 -15.00 -8.64
N LEU A 270 28.19 -15.27 -8.16
CA LEU A 270 28.64 -14.85 -6.84
C LEU A 270 28.69 -13.31 -6.69
N GLU A 271 29.02 -12.56 -7.74
CA GLU A 271 29.02 -11.08 -7.69
C GLU A 271 27.62 -10.51 -7.44
N LYS A 272 26.60 -11.08 -8.10
CA LYS A 272 25.20 -10.70 -7.86
C LYS A 272 24.69 -11.20 -6.51
N ALA A 273 25.10 -12.38 -6.07
CA ALA A 273 24.81 -12.86 -4.73
C ALA A 273 25.35 -11.88 -3.67
N PHE A 274 26.63 -11.52 -3.78
CA PHE A 274 27.27 -10.52 -2.94
C PHE A 274 26.52 -9.17 -2.96
N TYR A 275 26.17 -8.67 -4.14
CA TYR A 275 25.41 -7.42 -4.28
C TYR A 275 24.08 -7.45 -3.50
N TRP A 276 23.31 -8.53 -3.62
CA TRP A 276 22.01 -8.63 -2.94
C TRP A 276 22.15 -8.92 -1.43
N TYR A 277 23.15 -9.69 -1.00
CA TYR A 277 23.49 -9.81 0.42
C TYR A 277 23.83 -8.45 1.02
N GLN A 278 24.65 -7.65 0.32
CA GLN A 278 24.98 -6.31 0.74
C GLN A 278 23.74 -5.42 0.89
N LYS A 279 22.85 -5.40 -0.11
CA LYS A 279 21.61 -4.62 -0.05
C LYS A 279 20.70 -5.01 1.12
N ALA A 280 20.57 -6.30 1.40
CA ALA A 280 19.78 -6.78 2.54
C ALA A 280 20.46 -6.48 3.89
N ALA A 281 21.78 -6.62 3.98
CA ALA A 281 22.58 -6.33 5.16
C ALA A 281 22.57 -4.83 5.52
N GLU A 282 22.56 -3.95 4.52
CA GLU A 282 22.40 -2.50 4.68
C GLU A 282 21.02 -2.10 5.25
N LYS A 283 20.01 -2.97 5.12
CA LYS A 283 18.68 -2.84 5.75
C LYS A 283 18.57 -3.62 7.06
N ASP A 284 19.72 -3.89 7.67
CA ASP A 284 19.89 -4.59 8.93
C ASP A 284 19.36 -6.04 8.97
N HIS A 285 19.28 -6.72 7.82
CA HIS A 285 18.91 -8.14 7.79
C HIS A 285 20.04 -9.03 8.29
N ILE A 286 19.84 -9.62 9.46
CA ILE A 286 20.89 -10.36 10.19
C ILE A 286 21.48 -11.51 9.37
N GLU A 287 20.65 -12.37 8.77
CA GLU A 287 21.15 -13.50 7.96
C GLU A 287 21.93 -13.02 6.74
N ALA A 288 21.56 -11.86 6.16
CA ALA A 288 22.28 -11.31 5.02
C ALA A 288 23.63 -10.72 5.45
N MET A 289 23.73 -10.13 6.64
CA MET A 289 25.01 -9.71 7.20
C MET A 289 25.96 -10.89 7.41
N PHE A 290 25.44 -12.04 7.91
CA PHE A 290 26.23 -13.27 8.05
C PHE A 290 26.72 -13.77 6.69
N SER A 291 25.84 -13.87 5.69
CA SER A 291 26.25 -14.29 4.34
C SER A 291 27.25 -13.32 3.72
N LEU A 292 27.06 -12.01 3.89
CA LEU A 292 28.00 -11.00 3.40
C LEU A 292 29.38 -11.11 4.06
N ALA A 293 29.41 -11.40 5.36
CA ALA A 293 30.65 -11.63 6.10
C ALA A 293 31.39 -12.87 5.57
N ILE A 294 30.67 -13.96 5.28
CA ILE A 294 31.21 -15.17 4.65
C ILE A 294 31.80 -14.82 3.27
N CYS A 295 31.08 -14.06 2.45
CA CYS A 295 31.58 -13.64 1.14
C CYS A 295 32.90 -12.86 1.25
N TYR A 296 33.02 -11.92 2.19
CA TYR A 296 34.28 -11.21 2.44
C TYR A 296 35.38 -12.11 3.01
N TYR A 297 35.04 -13.09 3.84
CA TYR A 297 36.01 -14.01 4.44
C TYR A 297 36.66 -14.93 3.39
N HIS A 298 35.86 -15.44 2.45
CA HIS A 298 36.32 -16.33 1.39
C HIS A 298 36.73 -15.61 0.09
N GLY A 299 36.30 -14.37 -0.11
CA GLY A 299 36.46 -13.66 -1.39
C GLY A 299 35.47 -14.16 -2.45
N GLU A 300 34.24 -14.47 -2.05
CA GLU A 300 33.18 -14.95 -2.96
C GLU A 300 32.39 -13.77 -3.50
N GLY A 301 32.45 -13.56 -4.82
CA GLY A 301 31.79 -12.41 -5.47
C GLY A 301 32.40 -11.05 -5.14
N THR A 302 33.51 -11.03 -4.41
CA THR A 302 34.25 -9.84 -3.99
C THR A 302 35.71 -10.20 -3.66
N GLU A 303 36.56 -9.22 -3.41
CA GLU A 303 37.91 -9.47 -2.90
C GLU A 303 37.87 -9.89 -1.42
N LYS A 304 38.70 -10.87 -1.06
CA LYS A 304 38.85 -11.31 0.33
C LYS A 304 39.24 -10.12 1.23
N ASN A 305 38.45 -9.87 2.27
CA ASN A 305 38.66 -8.77 3.21
C ASN A 305 38.23 -9.17 4.63
N LEU A 306 39.20 -9.52 5.47
CA LEU A 306 38.94 -10.00 6.83
C LEU A 306 38.39 -8.90 7.77
N GLU A 307 38.80 -7.65 7.57
CA GLU A 307 38.31 -6.51 8.37
C GLU A 307 36.82 -6.27 8.12
N LYS A 308 36.39 -6.29 6.86
CA LYS A 308 34.96 -6.18 6.50
C LYS A 308 34.17 -7.41 6.92
N ALA A 309 34.75 -8.61 6.81
CA ALA A 309 34.11 -9.83 7.31
C ALA A 309 33.82 -9.71 8.82
N PHE A 310 34.82 -9.29 9.60
CA PHE A 310 34.68 -9.07 11.04
C PHE A 310 33.62 -8.00 11.35
N TYR A 311 33.67 -6.86 10.66
CA TYR A 311 32.68 -5.78 10.82
C TYR A 311 31.25 -6.29 10.66
N TRP A 312 30.97 -7.06 9.59
CA TRP A 312 29.61 -7.56 9.34
C TRP A 312 29.20 -8.69 10.30
N TYR A 313 30.11 -9.56 10.73
CA TYR A 313 29.82 -10.52 11.80
C TYR A 313 29.48 -9.83 13.12
N GLN A 314 30.25 -8.80 13.50
CA GLN A 314 29.99 -8.01 14.70
C GLN A 314 28.63 -7.34 14.61
N LYS A 315 28.34 -6.66 13.50
CA LYS A 315 27.05 -5.99 13.29
C LYS A 315 25.87 -6.98 13.33
N ALA A 316 26.05 -8.19 12.81
CA ALA A 316 25.05 -9.26 12.87
C ALA A 316 24.82 -9.78 14.30
N ALA A 317 25.87 -9.81 15.13
CA ALA A 317 25.81 -10.22 16.53
C ALA A 317 25.11 -9.16 17.41
N GLU A 318 25.43 -7.89 17.20
CA GLU A 318 24.81 -6.76 17.92
C GLU A 318 23.30 -6.66 17.66
N ASN A 319 22.87 -6.96 16.44
CA ASN A 319 21.45 -6.94 16.04
C ASN A 319 20.76 -8.32 16.19
N GLY A 320 21.49 -9.34 16.65
CA GLY A 320 21.05 -10.74 16.68
C GLY A 320 20.54 -11.22 18.04
N THR A 321 20.12 -12.49 18.09
CA THR A 321 19.87 -13.20 19.36
C THR A 321 21.16 -13.83 19.89
N GLU A 322 21.15 -14.37 21.11
CA GLU A 322 22.32 -15.03 21.76
C GLU A 322 22.96 -16.13 20.89
N LYS A 323 22.18 -16.80 20.04
CA LYS A 323 22.67 -17.81 19.08
C LYS A 323 23.56 -17.20 17.97
N ASN A 324 23.28 -15.96 17.58
CA ASN A 324 24.04 -15.23 16.56
C ASN A 324 25.36 -14.68 17.14
N LEU A 325 25.36 -14.34 18.44
CA LEU A 325 26.56 -14.03 19.21
C LEU A 325 27.53 -15.23 19.26
N VAL A 326 27.03 -16.45 19.47
CA VAL A 326 27.86 -17.67 19.46
C VAL A 326 28.47 -17.92 18.07
N ALA A 327 27.71 -17.70 16.99
CA ALA A 327 28.22 -17.84 15.63
C ALA A 327 29.30 -16.79 15.31
N ALA A 328 29.10 -15.54 15.71
CA ALA A 328 30.11 -14.49 15.56
C ALA A 328 31.37 -14.77 16.39
N PHE A 329 31.23 -15.29 17.62
CA PHE A 329 32.35 -15.73 18.46
C PHE A 329 33.11 -16.92 17.87
N TYR A 330 32.41 -17.86 17.24
CA TYR A 330 33.03 -19.00 16.55
C TYR A 330 33.86 -18.53 15.35
N TRP A 331 33.31 -17.65 14.51
CA TRP A 331 34.03 -17.10 13.36
C TRP A 331 35.18 -16.17 13.78
N TYR A 332 35.03 -15.46 14.91
CA TYR A 332 36.09 -14.72 15.57
C TYR A 332 37.27 -15.62 15.98
N GLN A 333 37.02 -16.78 16.60
CA GLN A 333 38.08 -17.73 16.96
C GLN A 333 38.80 -18.26 15.73
N LYS A 334 38.06 -18.59 14.66
CA LYS A 334 38.59 -19.01 13.36
C LYS A 334 39.46 -17.94 12.68
N LEU A 335 39.11 -16.66 12.80
CA LEU A 335 39.91 -15.53 12.30
C LEU A 335 41.22 -15.38 13.09
N ALA A 336 41.17 -15.52 14.41
CA ALA A 336 42.34 -15.46 15.28
C ALA A 336 43.33 -16.62 15.03
N GLU A 337 42.83 -17.82 14.74
CA GLU A 337 43.64 -19.00 14.40
C GLU A 337 44.39 -18.86 13.06
N ASN A 338 43.91 -18.01 12.14
CA ASN A 338 44.55 -17.76 10.85
C ASN A 338 45.64 -16.67 10.87
N GLY A 339 45.96 -16.11 12.05
CA GLY A 339 47.21 -15.37 12.29
C GLY A 339 47.23 -13.88 11.92
N ASP A 340 46.11 -13.16 11.94
CA ASP A 340 46.09 -11.71 11.65
C ASP A 340 46.06 -10.86 12.94
N GLU A 341 47.24 -10.49 13.44
CA GLU A 341 47.43 -9.69 14.67
C GLU A 341 46.75 -8.31 14.64
N LYS A 342 46.41 -7.77 13.47
CA LYS A 342 45.75 -6.46 13.35
C LYS A 342 44.27 -6.51 13.74
N ALA A 343 43.57 -7.60 13.42
CA ALA A 343 42.19 -7.82 13.85
C ALA A 343 42.10 -8.00 15.38
N MET A 344 43.18 -8.46 16.01
CA MET A 344 43.26 -8.56 17.47
C MET A 344 43.47 -7.21 18.19
N ASN A 345 43.96 -6.16 17.51
CA ASN A 345 44.34 -4.89 18.15
C ASN A 345 43.29 -3.79 18.08
N SER A 346 42.24 -3.94 17.27
CA SER A 346 41.05 -3.07 17.31
C SER A 346 40.11 -3.39 18.49
N LEU A 347 40.46 -4.38 19.32
CA LEU A 347 39.72 -4.85 20.50
C LEU A 347 39.88 -4.02 21.78
N ALA A 348 40.57 -2.89 21.72
CA ALA A 348 40.70 -1.99 22.86
C ALA A 348 39.88 -0.72 22.64
N ILE A 349 38.54 -0.83 22.67
CA ILE A 349 37.56 0.17 23.17
C ILE A 349 36.22 -0.53 23.37
#